data_AF-A0A1T4LUJ3-F1
#
_entry.id   AF-A0A1T4LUJ3-F1
#
_cell.length_a   1.000
_cell.length_b   1.000
_cell.length_c   1.000
_cell.angle_alpha   90.00
_cell.angle_beta   90.00
_cell.angle_gamma   90.00
#
_symmetry.space_group_name_H-M   'P 1'
#
loop_
_entity.id
_entity.type
_entity.pdbx_description
1 polymer ?
#
loop_
_entity_poly.entity_id
_entity_poly.type
_entity_poly.pdbx_seq_one_letter_code
_entity_poly.pdbx_strand_id
1 'polypeptide(L)'
;MKKLFLTLCLAFTLLPSLKADQLAYISKAEAQRTIALLSKYPEVLVWCACCDTEYSYWSLIKIKKIYMREVGYTDSSSGENYYEVIVEGVNHKGEKVTEELDLAYAHVRGDDGWGYCVGRLIGAECDPCTPPFPWLLDAQKPQKKR
;
A
#
# COMPACT_ATOMS: atom_id res chain seq x y z
N MET A 1 20.04 16.51 -45.82
CA MET A 1 19.35 15.59 -44.88
C MET A 1 20.26 15.27 -43.70
N LYS A 2 20.39 16.18 -42.72
CA LYS A 2 21.21 15.96 -41.49
C LYS A 2 20.63 16.63 -40.23
N LYS A 3 19.49 17.32 -40.33
CA LYS A 3 18.88 18.07 -39.21
C LYS A 3 17.71 17.35 -38.54
N LEU A 4 17.36 16.13 -38.97
CA LEU A 4 16.20 15.39 -38.45
C LEU A 4 16.55 14.46 -37.27
N PHE A 5 17.83 14.22 -36.98
CA PHE A 5 18.26 13.30 -35.91
C PHE A 5 18.34 13.95 -34.51
N LEU A 6 18.46 15.28 -34.43
CA LEU A 6 18.62 15.96 -33.13
C LEU A 6 17.29 16.12 -32.37
N THR A 7 16.15 16.08 -33.07
CA THR A 7 14.83 16.29 -32.48
C THR A 7 14.30 15.04 -31.76
N LEU A 8 14.79 13.84 -32.10
CA LEU A 8 14.31 12.58 -31.52
C LEU A 8 14.90 12.31 -30.11
N CYS A 9 16.05 12.91 -29.77
CA CYS A 9 16.71 12.67 -28.49
C CYS A 9 16.16 13.52 -27.32
N LEU A 10 15.50 14.67 -27.59
CA LEU A 10 14.94 15.50 -26.52
C LEU A 10 13.60 14.95 -25.96
N ALA A 11 12.88 14.13 -26.73
CA ALA A 11 11.56 13.65 -26.34
C ALA A 11 11.56 12.61 -25.20
N PHE A 12 12.71 12.01 -24.87
CA PHE A 12 12.80 10.95 -23.86
C PHE A 12 13.12 11.43 -22.43
N THR A 13 13.35 12.73 -22.22
CA THR A 13 13.82 13.27 -20.92
C THR A 13 12.70 13.82 -20.02
N LEU A 14 11.44 13.82 -20.47
CA LEU A 14 10.31 14.40 -19.73
C LEU A 14 9.31 13.36 -19.18
N LEU A 15 9.64 12.07 -19.19
CA LEU A 15 8.81 11.08 -18.51
C LEU A 15 9.07 11.19 -17.00
N PRO A 16 8.09 11.57 -16.18
CA PRO A 16 8.23 11.48 -14.73
C PRO A 16 8.54 10.01 -14.40
N SER A 17 9.57 9.79 -13.61
CA SER A 17 9.90 8.46 -13.09
C SER A 17 8.78 8.00 -12.18
N LEU A 18 7.78 7.33 -12.74
CA LEU A 18 6.75 6.59 -12.00
C LEU A 18 7.38 5.32 -11.42
N LYS A 19 8.38 5.48 -10.55
CA LYS A 19 8.82 4.40 -9.68
C LYS A 19 7.97 4.47 -8.43
N ALA A 20 6.81 3.81 -8.47
CA ALA A 20 6.12 3.53 -7.24
C ALA A 20 6.95 2.46 -6.51
N ASP A 21 7.49 2.83 -5.35
CA ASP A 21 8.29 1.91 -4.54
C ASP A 21 7.33 0.91 -3.87
N GLN A 22 7.32 -0.32 -4.35
CA GLN A 22 6.45 -1.38 -3.84
C GLN A 22 7.08 -1.98 -2.58
N LEU A 23 6.42 -1.84 -1.43
CA LEU A 23 6.84 -2.44 -0.16
C LEU A 23 6.06 -3.73 0.11
N ALA A 24 6.04 -4.64 -0.85
CA ALA A 24 5.41 -5.96 -0.71
C ALA A 24 6.31 -6.95 0.06
N TYR A 25 7.63 -6.87 -0.16
CA TYR A 25 8.64 -7.70 0.51
C TYR A 25 9.55 -6.82 1.35
N ILE A 26 9.57 -7.09 2.65
CA ILE A 26 10.21 -6.26 3.66
C ILE A 26 11.05 -7.10 4.61
N SER A 27 11.92 -6.46 5.38
CA SER A 27 12.69 -7.14 6.41
C SER A 27 11.76 -7.71 7.50
N LYS A 28 12.25 -8.71 8.24
CA LYS A 28 11.53 -9.26 9.40
C LYS A 28 11.17 -8.18 10.42
N ALA A 29 12.08 -7.24 10.65
CA ALA A 29 11.89 -6.16 11.62
C ALA A 29 10.78 -5.20 11.18
N GLU A 30 10.71 -4.87 9.88
CA GLU A 30 9.61 -4.08 9.32
C GLU A 30 8.29 -4.83 9.41
N ALA A 31 8.26 -6.12 9.05
CA ALA A 31 7.05 -6.94 9.17
C ALA A 31 6.52 -6.98 10.62
N GLN A 32 7.40 -7.12 11.60
CA GLN A 32 7.05 -7.05 13.02
C GLN A 32 6.49 -5.68 13.43
N ARG A 33 7.12 -4.58 12.98
CA ARG A 33 6.61 -3.22 13.24
C ARG A 33 5.24 -3.01 12.60
N THR A 34 5.02 -3.52 11.39
CA THR A 34 3.72 -3.47 10.70
C THR A 34 2.65 -4.21 11.47
N ILE A 35 2.91 -5.45 11.90
CA ILE A 35 1.95 -6.23 12.70
C ILE A 35 1.61 -5.49 14.00
N ALA A 36 2.63 -4.97 14.70
CA ALA A 36 2.44 -4.22 15.94
C ALA A 36 1.66 -2.91 15.74
N LEU A 37 1.84 -2.22 14.61
CA LEU A 37 1.07 -1.03 14.24
C LEU A 37 -0.38 -1.41 13.92
N LEU A 38 -0.59 -2.31 12.97
CA LEU A 38 -1.92 -2.68 12.47
C LEU A 38 -2.80 -3.35 13.53
N SER A 39 -2.21 -4.01 14.53
CA SER A 39 -2.96 -4.57 15.67
C SER A 39 -3.71 -3.53 16.50
N LYS A 40 -3.40 -2.24 16.33
CA LYS A 40 -4.08 -1.12 17.01
C LYS A 40 -5.28 -0.59 16.22
N TYR A 41 -5.42 -0.97 14.95
CA TYR A 41 -6.46 -0.46 14.05
C TYR A 41 -7.49 -1.55 13.77
N PRO A 42 -8.79 -1.21 13.72
CA PRO A 42 -9.84 -2.18 13.41
C PRO A 42 -9.93 -2.52 11.91
N GLU A 43 -9.36 -1.66 11.06
CA GLU A 43 -9.43 -1.77 9.61
C GLU A 43 -8.19 -1.19 8.94
N VAL A 44 -7.91 -1.67 7.73
CA VAL A 44 -6.86 -1.16 6.83
C VAL A 44 -7.45 -0.95 5.44
N LEU A 45 -7.08 0.15 4.80
CA LEU A 45 -7.43 0.44 3.42
C LEU A 45 -6.25 0.07 2.52
N VAL A 46 -6.48 -0.85 1.59
CA VAL A 46 -5.53 -1.13 0.49
C VAL A 46 -5.97 -0.31 -0.71
N TRP A 47 -5.15 0.66 -1.11
CA TRP A 47 -5.45 1.57 -2.21
C TRP A 47 -4.17 2.15 -2.82
N CYS A 48 -3.98 1.91 -4.12
CA CYS A 48 -2.95 2.58 -4.90
C CYS A 48 -3.55 3.82 -5.58
N ALA A 49 -3.28 5.01 -5.04
CA ALA A 49 -3.84 6.27 -5.54
C ALA A 49 -3.38 6.68 -6.95
N CYS A 50 -2.27 6.13 -7.44
CA CYS A 50 -1.75 6.40 -8.78
C CYS A 50 -2.08 5.32 -9.81
N CYS A 51 -2.61 4.17 -9.39
CA CYS A 51 -2.79 3.01 -10.27
C CYS A 51 -4.13 3.01 -11.02
N ASP A 52 -5.13 3.75 -10.55
CA ASP A 52 -6.42 3.82 -11.22
C ASP A 52 -6.95 5.25 -11.30
N THR A 53 -7.38 5.64 -12.49
CA THR A 53 -8.04 6.92 -12.77
C THR A 53 -9.51 6.90 -12.38
N GLU A 54 -10.09 5.71 -12.26
CA GLU A 54 -11.39 5.50 -11.66
C GLU A 54 -11.15 5.09 -10.20
N TYR A 55 -11.88 5.60 -9.22
CA TYR A 55 -11.66 5.27 -7.81
C TYR A 55 -12.14 3.83 -7.47
N SER A 56 -11.84 2.84 -8.32
CA SER A 56 -12.49 1.53 -8.35
C SER A 56 -11.67 0.43 -7.67
N TYR A 57 -10.34 0.56 -7.59
CA TYR A 57 -9.47 -0.40 -6.88
C TYR A 57 -9.06 0.11 -5.50
N TRP A 58 -10.01 0.12 -4.57
CA TRP A 58 -9.71 0.19 -3.14
C TRP A 58 -10.43 -0.94 -2.39
N SER A 59 -9.80 -1.41 -1.34
CA SER A 59 -10.35 -2.43 -0.46
C SER A 59 -10.19 -2.00 0.99
N LEU A 60 -11.28 -1.57 1.62
CA LEU A 60 -11.32 -1.42 3.07
C LEU A 60 -11.59 -2.78 3.72
N ILE A 61 -10.64 -3.23 4.54
CA ILE A 61 -10.65 -4.56 5.15
C ILE A 61 -10.78 -4.40 6.67
N LYS A 62 -11.85 -4.96 7.23
CA LYS A 62 -11.96 -5.14 8.69
C LYS A 62 -11.07 -6.29 9.12
N ILE A 63 -10.06 -5.97 9.91
CA ILE A 63 -8.99 -6.90 10.27
C ILE A 63 -9.54 -7.96 11.23
N LYS A 64 -9.25 -9.23 10.93
CA LYS A 64 -9.51 -10.38 11.82
C LYS A 64 -8.23 -11.05 12.29
N LYS A 65 -7.22 -11.11 11.43
CA LYS A 65 -5.92 -11.70 11.75
C LYS A 65 -4.85 -10.99 10.93
N ILE A 66 -3.68 -10.81 11.53
CA ILE A 66 -2.49 -10.27 10.88
C ILE A 66 -1.35 -11.23 11.20
N TYR A 67 -0.56 -11.59 10.20
CA TYR A 67 0.64 -12.40 10.38
C TYR A 67 1.65 -12.08 9.29
N MET A 68 2.89 -12.55 9.46
CA MET A 68 3.92 -12.46 8.44
C MET A 68 4.24 -13.86 7.91
N ARG A 69 4.66 -13.93 6.65
CA ARG A 69 5.14 -15.14 5.98
C ARG A 69 6.50 -14.85 5.37
N GLU A 70 7.42 -15.79 5.49
CA GLU A 70 8.73 -15.72 4.82
C GLU A 70 8.54 -16.07 3.35
N VAL A 71 9.08 -15.26 2.44
CA VAL A 71 8.84 -15.41 0.98
C VAL A 71 9.84 -16.33 0.29
N GLY A 72 10.82 -16.86 1.03
CA GLY A 72 11.87 -17.75 0.50
C GLY A 72 12.93 -17.02 -0.35
N TYR A 73 13.01 -15.70 -0.24
CA TYR A 73 14.06 -14.88 -0.84
C TYR A 73 14.97 -14.31 0.24
N THR A 74 16.27 -14.37 0.00
CA THR A 74 17.31 -13.89 0.92
C THR A 74 18.15 -12.84 0.20
N ASP A 75 18.36 -11.69 0.83
CA ASP A 75 19.26 -10.66 0.33
C ASP A 75 20.69 -11.21 0.28
N SER A 76 21.32 -11.17 -0.90
CA SER A 76 22.64 -11.78 -1.11
C SER A 76 23.78 -10.99 -0.46
N SER A 77 23.54 -9.75 -0.05
CA SER A 77 24.57 -8.87 0.54
C SER A 77 24.58 -8.95 2.07
N SER A 78 23.40 -9.05 2.69
CA SER A 78 23.18 -9.07 4.14
C SER A 78 22.88 -10.46 4.69
N GLY A 79 22.39 -11.38 3.85
CA GLY A 79 21.93 -12.71 4.26
C GLY A 79 20.57 -12.71 4.96
N GLU A 80 19.82 -11.60 4.91
CA GLU A 80 18.51 -11.48 5.56
C GLU A 80 17.39 -12.03 4.68
N ASN A 81 16.45 -12.77 5.29
CA ASN A 81 15.25 -13.26 4.60
C ASN A 81 14.19 -12.16 4.51
N TYR A 82 13.48 -12.13 3.40
CA TYR A 82 12.34 -11.26 3.18
C TYR A 82 11.04 -11.88 3.69
N TYR A 83 10.15 -10.99 4.12
CA TYR A 83 8.84 -11.32 4.64
C TYR A 83 7.79 -10.47 3.95
N GLU A 84 6.56 -10.97 3.93
CA GLU A 84 5.38 -10.20 3.59
C GLU A 84 4.44 -10.18 4.79
N VAL A 85 3.57 -9.17 4.86
CA VAL A 85 2.52 -9.08 5.89
C VAL A 85 1.18 -9.41 5.27
N ILE A 86 0.48 -10.36 5.88
CA ILE A 86 -0.81 -10.85 5.41
C ILE A 86 -1.89 -10.41 6.39
N VAL A 87 -2.98 -9.87 5.84
CA VAL A 87 -4.20 -9.52 6.57
C VAL A 87 -5.34 -10.42 6.11
N GLU A 88 -5.95 -11.12 7.05
CA GLU A 88 -7.22 -11.82 6.83
C GLU A 88 -8.34 -11.00 7.48
N GLY A 89 -9.45 -10.86 6.76
CA GLY A 89 -10.53 -10.00 7.20
C GLY A 89 -11.80 -10.13 6.39
N VAL A 90 -12.64 -9.10 6.51
CA VAL A 90 -13.87 -8.94 5.73
C VAL A 90 -13.82 -7.58 5.03
N ASN A 91 -13.94 -7.58 3.71
CA ASN A 91 -13.90 -6.34 2.92
C ASN A 91 -15.23 -5.55 3.01
N HIS A 92 -15.26 -4.36 2.41
CA HIS A 92 -16.45 -3.50 2.35
C HIS A 92 -17.66 -4.14 1.64
N LYS A 93 -17.45 -5.17 0.81
CA LYS A 93 -18.51 -5.95 0.15
C LYS A 93 -19.07 -7.08 1.02
N GLY A 94 -18.48 -7.31 2.20
CA GLY A 94 -18.86 -8.41 3.11
C GLY A 94 -18.19 -9.74 2.80
N GLU A 95 -17.22 -9.77 1.89
CA GLU A 95 -16.50 -10.97 1.47
C GLU A 95 -15.31 -11.22 2.40
N LYS A 96 -15.02 -12.49 2.69
CA LYS A 96 -13.78 -12.87 3.38
C LYS A 96 -12.61 -12.70 2.42
N VAL A 97 -11.57 -12.00 2.85
CA VAL A 97 -10.38 -11.75 2.05
C VAL A 97 -9.12 -12.09 2.83
N THR A 98 -8.09 -12.48 2.08
CA THR A 98 -6.71 -12.67 2.55
C THR A 98 -5.85 -11.84 1.62
N GLU A 99 -5.23 -10.79 2.14
CA GLU A 99 -4.50 -9.80 1.35
C GLU A 99 -3.04 -9.74 1.80
N GLU A 100 -2.13 -9.84 0.84
CA GLU A 100 -0.71 -9.55 1.00
C GLU A 100 -0.54 -8.03 0.89
N LEU A 101 -0.06 -7.39 1.97
CA LEU A 101 0.00 -5.94 2.03
C LEU A 101 1.25 -5.40 1.32
N ASP A 102 1.03 -4.54 0.33
CA ASP A 102 2.03 -3.55 -0.08
C ASP A 102 1.94 -2.33 0.87
N LEU A 103 2.98 -2.11 1.67
CA LEU A 103 2.94 -1.06 2.69
C LEU A 103 2.91 0.36 2.12
N ALA A 104 3.29 0.56 0.85
CA ALA A 104 3.16 1.83 0.17
C ALA A 104 1.71 2.15 -0.23
N TYR A 105 0.84 1.13 -0.25
CA TYR A 105 -0.58 1.25 -0.63
C TYR A 105 -1.54 0.91 0.52
N ALA A 106 -1.03 0.42 1.64
CA ALA A 106 -1.81 0.20 2.84
C ALA A 106 -1.93 1.51 3.65
N HIS A 107 -3.14 1.83 4.08
CA HIS A 107 -3.46 3.04 4.83
C HIS A 107 -4.33 2.74 6.05
N VAL A 108 -4.11 3.48 7.14
CA VAL A 108 -4.92 3.42 8.36
C VAL A 108 -5.49 4.78 8.71
N ARG A 109 -6.63 4.78 9.40
CA ARG A 109 -7.30 6.00 9.85
C ARG A 109 -6.70 6.49 11.17
N GLY A 110 -6.20 7.71 11.19
CA GLY A 110 -5.81 8.42 12.41
C GLY A 110 -7.02 8.97 13.19
N ASP A 111 -6.79 9.28 14.46
CA ASP A 111 -7.82 9.83 15.36
C ASP A 111 -8.35 11.21 14.91
N ASP A 112 -7.57 11.92 14.10
CA ASP A 112 -7.92 13.19 13.47
C ASP A 112 -8.80 13.04 12.21
N GLY A 113 -9.13 11.81 11.83
CA GLY A 113 -9.95 11.50 10.66
C GLY A 113 -9.19 11.49 9.33
N TRP A 114 -7.85 11.54 9.35
CA TRP A 114 -7.02 11.42 8.15
C TRP A 114 -6.54 9.98 7.93
N GLY A 115 -6.28 9.63 6.67
CA GLY A 115 -5.66 8.39 6.23
C GLY A 115 -4.15 8.55 6.11
N TYR A 116 -3.40 7.59 6.65
CA TYR A 116 -1.94 7.59 6.67
C TYR A 116 -1.37 6.29 6.12
N CYS A 117 -0.33 6.41 5.29
CA CYS A 117 0.40 5.28 4.71
C CYS A 117 1.11 4.47 5.81
N VAL A 118 0.91 3.15 5.81
CA VAL A 118 1.48 2.21 6.78
C VAL A 118 3.00 2.18 6.69
N GLY A 119 3.58 2.13 5.48
CA GLY A 119 5.03 2.15 5.27
C GLY A 119 5.69 3.36 5.92
N ARG A 120 5.13 4.56 5.71
CA ARG A 120 5.62 5.80 6.34
C ARG A 120 5.50 5.76 7.87
N LEU A 121 4.40 5.22 8.41
CA LEU A 121 4.17 5.14 9.86
C LEU A 121 5.17 4.20 10.57
N ILE A 122 5.64 3.15 9.92
CA ILE A 122 6.66 2.25 10.48
C ILE A 122 8.10 2.74 10.23
N GLY A 123 8.26 3.90 9.59
CA GLY A 123 9.54 4.49 9.23
C GLY A 123 10.26 3.79 8.07
N ALA A 124 9.54 3.03 7.24
CA ALA A 124 10.11 2.44 6.03
C ALA A 124 10.32 3.50 4.96
N GLU A 125 11.34 3.30 4.13
CA GLU A 125 11.55 4.10 2.93
C GLU A 125 10.54 3.63 1.86
N CYS A 126 9.57 4.48 1.55
CA CYS A 126 8.63 4.26 0.45
C CYS A 126 8.10 5.57 -0.08
N ASP A 127 7.71 5.60 -1.35
CA ASP A 127 7.03 6.75 -1.94
C ASP A 127 5.56 6.43 -2.23
N PRO A 128 4.65 6.60 -1.25
CA PRO A 128 3.24 6.32 -1.46
C PRO A 128 2.68 7.30 -2.50
N CYS A 129 1.81 6.79 -3.37
CA CYS A 129 1.20 7.57 -4.44
C CYS A 129 0.22 8.66 -3.98
N THR A 130 0.08 8.88 -2.67
CA THR A 130 -0.75 9.94 -2.10
C THR A 130 -0.11 10.49 -0.82
N PRO A 131 -0.20 11.81 -0.56
CA PRO A 131 -0.02 12.35 0.78
C PRO A 131 -1.15 11.85 1.70
N PRO A 132 -1.08 12.12 3.03
CA PRO A 132 -2.23 11.94 3.90
C PRO A 132 -3.49 12.58 3.33
N PHE A 133 -4.64 11.92 3.48
CA PHE A 133 -5.91 12.34 2.87
C PHE A 133 -7.09 12.26 3.86
N PRO A 134 -8.18 13.01 3.68
CA PRO A 134 -9.37 12.88 4.51
C PRO A 134 -10.02 11.48 4.39
N TRP A 135 -10.29 10.80 5.51
CA TRP A 135 -10.88 9.46 5.52
C TRP A 135 -12.41 9.49 5.31
N LEU A 136 -12.86 9.55 4.06
CA LEU A 136 -14.28 9.74 3.71
C LEU A 136 -15.05 8.42 3.45
N LEU A 137 -14.46 7.25 3.74
CA LEU A 137 -15.04 5.94 3.42
C LEU A 137 -16.25 5.56 4.30
N ASP A 138 -16.47 6.24 5.43
CA ASP A 138 -17.63 6.02 6.28
C ASP A 138 -18.97 6.34 5.58
N ALA A 139 -18.95 7.27 4.62
CA ALA A 139 -20.14 7.73 3.89
C ALA A 139 -20.66 6.72 2.85
N GLN A 140 -19.87 5.68 2.52
CA GLN A 140 -20.20 4.72 1.46
C GLN A 140 -20.70 3.35 1.97
N LYS A 141 -20.95 3.22 3.28
CA LYS A 141 -21.58 1.99 3.81
C LYS A 141 -22.98 1.84 3.18
N PRO A 142 -23.31 0.70 2.54
CA PRO A 142 -24.65 0.49 2.00
C PRO A 142 -25.64 0.65 3.15
N GLN A 143 -26.61 1.56 2.98
CA GLN A 143 -27.70 1.69 3.95
C GLN A 143 -28.35 0.32 4.09
N LYS A 144 -28.33 -0.25 5.30
CA LYS A 144 -29.15 -1.42 5.63
C LYS A 144 -30.59 -1.04 5.27
N LYS A 145 -31.13 -1.65 4.20
CA LYS A 145 -32.57 -1.64 3.97
C LYS A 145 -33.19 -2.28 5.21
N ARG A 146 -33.88 -1.47 6.01
CA ARG A 146 -34.72 -1.91 7.13
C ARG A 146 -35.94 -2.62 6.58
#